data_AF-A0A2V8LDU8-F1
#
_entry.id   AF-A0A2V8LDU8-F1
#
_cell.length_a   1.000
_cell.length_b   1.000
_cell.length_c   1.000
_cell.angle_alpha   90.00
_cell.angle_beta   90.00
_cell.angle_gamma   90.00
#
_symmetry.space_group_name_H-M   'P 1'
#
loop_
_entity.id
_entity.type
_entity.pdbx_description
1 polymer ?
#
loop_
_entity_poly.entity_id
_entity_poly.type
_entity_poly.pdbx_seq_one_letter_code
_entity_poly.pdbx_strand_id
1 'polypeptide(L)'
;KATLPSKPEAIRLYTEGLAKLRVFDALTARDLLEKTVAADPEYPLAHSALAVAWTNLGYDEKAKEEAKRAFDLSMKLSHENRLAVEGRYLETINERDKAIEIYRTLWNFFPDNLDYGLQLASAQTAAGHGRDAQNTLEALRKLPRPL
;
A
#
# COMPACT_ATOMS: atom_id res chain seq x y z
N LYS A 1 3.02 10.13 -16.01
CA LYS A 1 3.21 8.80 -15.37
C LYS A 1 1.84 8.29 -14.95
N ALA A 2 1.50 7.02 -15.18
CA ALA A 2 0.13 6.53 -15.00
C ALA A 2 -0.23 6.43 -13.51
N THR A 3 -1.14 7.31 -13.08
CA THR A 3 -1.74 7.34 -11.74
C THR A 3 -3.10 6.65 -11.69
N LEU A 4 -3.65 6.29 -12.86
CA LEU A 4 -4.95 5.65 -13.03
C LEU A 4 -4.83 4.49 -14.02
N PRO A 5 -5.69 3.46 -13.90
CA PRO A 5 -5.85 2.43 -14.93
C PRO A 5 -6.14 3.02 -16.31
N SER A 6 -5.77 2.29 -17.36
CA SER A 6 -5.98 2.71 -18.75
C SER A 6 -7.41 2.47 -19.24
N LYS A 7 -8.20 1.68 -18.49
CA LYS A 7 -9.58 1.33 -18.83
C LYS A 7 -10.57 2.06 -17.89
N PRO A 8 -11.59 2.77 -18.41
CA PRO A 8 -12.54 3.52 -17.57
C PRO A 8 -13.25 2.66 -16.52
N GLU A 9 -13.63 1.43 -16.87
CA GLU A 9 -14.24 0.50 -15.91
C GLU A 9 -13.27 0.12 -14.78
N ALA A 10 -11.99 -0.11 -15.11
CA ALA A 10 -10.96 -0.39 -14.11
C ALA A 10 -10.72 0.81 -13.18
N ILE A 11 -10.86 2.06 -13.67
CA ILE A 11 -10.75 3.25 -12.81
C ILE A 11 -11.80 3.21 -11.70
N ARG A 12 -13.07 2.98 -12.05
CA ARG A 12 -14.17 2.94 -11.06
C ARG A 12 -13.96 1.82 -10.05
N LEU A 13 -13.68 0.61 -10.53
CA LEU A 13 -13.45 -0.57 -9.69
C LEU A 13 -12.27 -0.35 -8.73
N TYR A 14 -11.18 0.23 -9.24
CA TYR A 14 -10.00 0.55 -8.44
C TYR A 14 -10.32 1.55 -7.33
N THR A 15 -10.97 2.66 -7.66
CA THR A 15 -11.32 3.70 -6.68
C THR A 15 -12.28 3.18 -5.60
N GLU A 16 -13.29 2.39 -5.99
CA GLU A 16 -14.19 1.75 -5.02
C GLU A 16 -13.44 0.73 -4.15
N GLY A 17 -12.55 -0.07 -4.73
CA GLY A 17 -11.72 -1.04 -4.00
C GLY A 17 -10.83 -0.36 -2.94
N LEU A 18 -10.20 0.76 -3.30
CA LEU A 18 -9.44 1.57 -2.34
C LEU A 18 -10.31 2.14 -1.23
N ALA A 19 -11.53 2.60 -1.55
CA ALA A 19 -12.46 3.10 -0.55
C ALA A 19 -12.85 1.99 0.44
N LYS A 20 -13.03 0.76 -0.03
CA LYS A 20 -13.32 -0.41 0.81
C LYS A 20 -12.15 -0.79 1.73
N LEU A 21 -10.91 -0.72 1.25
CA LEU A 21 -9.72 -0.92 2.10
C LEU A 21 -9.67 0.09 3.25
N ARG A 22 -10.00 1.36 2.99
CA ARG A 22 -9.98 2.43 4.02
C ARG A 22 -10.98 2.22 5.15
N VAL A 23 -12.08 1.53 4.89
CA VAL A 23 -13.10 1.20 5.90
C VAL A 23 -12.99 -0.25 6.38
N PHE A 24 -11.84 -0.89 6.15
CA PHE A 24 -11.53 -2.27 6.57
C PHE A 24 -12.45 -3.36 6.00
N ASP A 25 -13.16 -3.06 4.90
CA ASP A 25 -13.97 -4.03 4.15
C ASP A 25 -13.09 -4.77 3.13
N ALA A 26 -12.19 -5.60 3.64
CA ALA A 26 -11.19 -6.30 2.84
C ALA A 26 -11.80 -7.32 1.86
N LEU A 27 -12.94 -7.93 2.22
CA LEU A 27 -13.66 -8.87 1.35
C LEU A 27 -14.19 -8.17 0.09
N THR A 28 -14.89 -7.05 0.25
CA THR A 28 -15.41 -6.30 -0.91
C THR A 28 -14.27 -5.65 -1.69
N ALA A 29 -13.22 -5.17 -1.00
CA ALA A 29 -12.04 -4.64 -1.66
C ALA A 29 -11.37 -5.68 -2.58
N ARG A 30 -11.16 -6.91 -2.09
CA ARG A 30 -10.64 -8.01 -2.90
C ARG A 30 -11.45 -8.18 -4.18
N ASP A 31 -12.76 -8.33 -4.09
CA ASP A 31 -13.63 -8.61 -5.25
C ASP A 31 -13.58 -7.50 -6.30
N LEU A 32 -13.47 -6.24 -5.87
CA LEU A 32 -13.34 -5.08 -6.77
C LEU A 32 -11.94 -5.00 -7.41
N LEU A 33 -10.90 -5.32 -6.64
CA LEU A 33 -9.51 -5.25 -7.09
C LEU A 33 -9.14 -6.42 -8.00
N GLU A 34 -9.69 -7.62 -7.80
CA GLU A 34 -9.58 -8.74 -8.74
C GLU A 34 -10.18 -8.36 -10.11
N LYS A 35 -11.36 -7.73 -10.13
CA LYS A 35 -11.95 -7.21 -11.38
C LYS A 35 -11.12 -6.11 -12.02
N THR A 36 -10.46 -5.28 -11.20
CA THR A 36 -9.55 -4.24 -11.68
C THR A 36 -8.35 -4.86 -12.38
N VAL A 37 -7.70 -5.85 -11.76
CA VAL A 37 -6.55 -6.57 -12.34
C VAL A 37 -6.97 -7.35 -13.58
N ALA A 38 -8.16 -7.94 -13.62
CA ALA A 38 -8.67 -8.60 -14.82
C ALA A 38 -8.87 -7.63 -16.00
N ALA A 39 -9.31 -6.40 -15.71
CA ALA A 39 -9.54 -5.37 -16.73
C ALA A 39 -8.26 -4.64 -17.17
N ASP A 40 -7.26 -4.50 -16.29
CA ASP A 40 -5.96 -3.88 -16.57
C ASP A 40 -4.81 -4.63 -15.86
N PRO A 41 -4.35 -5.78 -16.41
CA PRO A 41 -3.36 -6.65 -15.78
C PRO A 41 -1.94 -6.09 -15.71
N GLU A 42 -1.69 -4.93 -16.31
CA GLU A 42 -0.40 -4.25 -16.28
C GLU A 42 -0.41 -3.03 -15.34
N TYR A 43 -1.54 -2.75 -14.67
CA TYR A 43 -1.64 -1.63 -13.75
C TYR A 43 -1.07 -1.98 -12.36
N PRO A 44 0.13 -1.47 -12.00
CA PRO A 44 0.86 -1.98 -10.83
C PRO A 44 0.16 -1.66 -9.51
N LEU A 45 -0.55 -0.52 -9.44
CA LEU A 45 -1.19 -0.08 -8.20
C LEU A 45 -2.45 -0.90 -7.85
N ALA A 46 -3.09 -1.53 -8.83
CA ALA A 46 -4.18 -2.48 -8.55
C ALA A 46 -3.65 -3.77 -7.91
N HIS A 47 -2.58 -4.33 -8.47
CA HIS A 47 -1.87 -5.47 -7.85
C HIS A 47 -1.42 -5.13 -6.42
N SER A 48 -0.85 -3.94 -6.21
CA SER A 48 -0.42 -3.49 -4.89
C SER A 48 -1.58 -3.38 -3.89
N ALA A 49 -2.72 -2.83 -4.31
CA ALA A 49 -3.92 -2.76 -3.47
C ALA A 49 -4.53 -4.15 -3.21
N LEU A 50 -4.51 -5.04 -4.20
CA LEU A 50 -4.99 -6.41 -4.06
C LEU A 50 -4.14 -7.20 -3.05
N ALA A 51 -2.81 -6.98 -3.04
CA ALA A 51 -1.93 -7.52 -2.01
C ALA A 51 -2.37 -7.11 -0.60
N VAL A 52 -2.75 -5.84 -0.39
CA VAL A 52 -3.27 -5.36 0.90
C VAL A 52 -4.56 -6.08 1.28
N ALA A 53 -5.48 -6.25 0.33
CA ALA A 53 -6.72 -6.98 0.58
C ALA A 53 -6.41 -8.43 1.02
N TRP A 54 -5.46 -9.09 0.37
CA TRP A 54 -5.04 -10.45 0.74
C TRP A 54 -4.36 -10.52 2.10
N THR A 55 -3.46 -9.58 2.43
CA THR A 55 -2.84 -9.47 3.76
C THR A 55 -3.91 -9.30 4.86
N ASN A 56 -4.86 -8.40 4.65
CA ASN A 56 -5.94 -8.14 5.62
C ASN A 56 -6.87 -9.36 5.81
N LEU A 57 -6.93 -10.26 4.83
CA LEU A 57 -7.69 -11.50 4.89
C LEU A 57 -6.85 -12.69 5.38
N GLY A 58 -5.55 -12.51 5.64
CA GLY A 58 -4.63 -13.56 6.10
C GLY A 58 -4.16 -14.53 5.03
N TYR A 59 -4.26 -14.17 3.74
CA TYR A 59 -3.77 -14.99 2.62
C TYR A 59 -2.37 -14.54 2.18
N ASP A 60 -1.36 -14.86 2.99
CA ASP A 60 0.01 -14.34 2.82
C ASP A 60 0.65 -14.67 1.45
N GLU A 61 0.51 -15.89 0.95
CA GLU A 61 1.09 -16.27 -0.35
C GLU A 61 0.47 -15.47 -1.50
N LYS A 62 -0.86 -15.27 -1.48
CA LYS A 62 -1.55 -14.44 -2.48
C LYS A 62 -1.13 -12.99 -2.38
N ALA A 63 -0.97 -12.47 -1.16
CA ALA A 63 -0.50 -11.11 -0.94
C ALA A 63 0.90 -10.91 -1.55
N LYS A 64 1.81 -11.86 -1.32
CA LYS A 64 3.17 -11.85 -1.85
C LYS A 64 3.22 -11.93 -3.36
N GLU A 65 2.41 -12.79 -3.99
CA GLU A 65 2.30 -12.89 -5.45
C GLU A 65 1.90 -11.55 -6.07
N GLU A 66 0.84 -10.93 -5.55
CA GLU A 66 0.32 -9.65 -6.04
C GLU A 66 1.28 -8.49 -5.77
N ALA A 67 1.90 -8.44 -4.60
CA ALA A 67 2.88 -7.41 -4.27
C ALA A 67 4.13 -7.52 -5.16
N LYS A 68 4.59 -8.74 -5.43
CA LYS A 68 5.70 -8.97 -6.37
C LYS A 68 5.33 -8.51 -7.78
N ARG A 69 4.11 -8.84 -8.25
CA ARG A 69 3.64 -8.41 -9.57
C ARG A 69 3.58 -6.90 -9.68
N ALA A 70 3.10 -6.21 -8.65
CA ALA A 70 3.12 -4.76 -8.57
C ALA A 70 4.55 -4.20 -8.67
N PHE A 71 5.49 -4.78 -7.91
CA PHE A 71 6.89 -4.36 -7.92
C PHE A 71 7.54 -4.52 -9.30
N ASP A 72 7.35 -5.67 -9.95
CA ASP A 72 7.88 -5.94 -11.29
C ASP A 72 7.35 -4.94 -12.34
N LEU A 73 6.09 -4.52 -12.22
CA LEU A 73 5.44 -3.57 -13.14
C LEU A 73 5.69 -2.08 -12.79
N SER A 74 6.31 -1.79 -11.64
CA SER A 74 6.43 -0.43 -11.09
C SER A 74 7.32 0.53 -11.88
N MET A 75 8.05 0.04 -12.89
CA MET A 75 9.06 0.81 -13.64
C MET A 75 8.53 2.09 -14.32
N LYS A 76 7.23 2.17 -14.62
CA LYS A 76 6.61 3.36 -15.25
C LYS A 76 5.98 4.33 -14.24
N LEU A 77 5.99 3.99 -12.95
CA LEU A 77 5.40 4.80 -11.88
C LEU A 77 6.24 6.04 -11.51
N SER A 78 5.62 6.96 -10.78
CA SER A 78 6.34 8.04 -10.08
C SER A 78 7.33 7.44 -9.10
N HIS A 79 8.32 8.23 -8.68
CA HIS A 79 9.29 7.75 -7.71
C HIS A 79 8.60 7.39 -6.39
N GLU A 80 7.71 8.26 -5.90
CA GLU A 80 6.82 8.02 -4.76
C GLU A 80 6.04 6.70 -4.88
N ASN A 81 5.29 6.50 -5.97
CA ASN A 81 4.49 5.29 -6.13
C ASN A 81 5.34 4.02 -6.25
N ARG A 82 6.54 4.12 -6.83
CA ARG A 82 7.48 3.00 -6.88
C ARG A 82 7.96 2.62 -5.49
N LEU A 83 8.38 3.60 -4.69
CA LEU A 83 8.77 3.38 -3.29
C LEU A 83 7.60 2.78 -2.49
N ALA A 84 6.38 3.29 -2.66
CA ALA A 84 5.21 2.75 -1.95
C ALA A 84 4.94 1.28 -2.31
N VAL A 85 5.09 0.91 -3.59
CA VAL A 85 4.95 -0.48 -4.04
C VAL A 85 6.09 -1.36 -3.50
N GLU A 86 7.33 -0.86 -3.51
CA GLU A 86 8.50 -1.56 -2.99
C GLU A 86 8.38 -1.84 -1.48
N GLY A 87 7.98 -0.84 -0.69
CA GLY A 87 7.76 -0.98 0.75
C GLY A 87 6.74 -2.08 1.05
N ARG A 88 5.61 -2.09 0.33
CA ARG A 88 4.58 -3.13 0.48
C ARG A 88 5.09 -4.51 0.10
N TYR A 89 5.87 -4.63 -0.98
CA TYR A 89 6.47 -5.90 -1.35
C TYR A 89 7.42 -6.42 -0.26
N LEU A 90 8.27 -5.56 0.28
CA LEU A 90 9.18 -5.89 1.38
C LEU A 90 8.44 -6.37 2.63
N GLU A 91 7.29 -5.76 2.96
CA GLU A 91 6.42 -6.24 4.05
C GLU A 91 5.95 -7.68 3.81
N THR A 92 5.49 -8.02 2.58
CA THR A 92 4.98 -9.37 2.26
C THR A 92 6.05 -10.45 2.31
N ILE A 93 7.33 -10.10 2.17
CA ILE A 93 8.46 -11.04 2.29
C ILE A 93 9.20 -10.91 3.61
N ASN A 94 8.62 -10.21 4.58
CA ASN A 94 9.13 -10.05 5.94
C ASN A 94 10.48 -9.31 6.04
N GLU A 95 10.82 -8.50 5.05
CA GLU A 95 12.01 -7.63 5.01
C GLU A 95 11.72 -6.31 5.75
N ARG A 96 11.41 -6.43 7.04
CA ARG A 96 10.84 -5.34 7.86
C ARG A 96 11.73 -4.11 7.95
N ASP A 97 13.05 -4.31 8.14
CA ASP A 97 13.99 -3.19 8.25
C ASP A 97 14.06 -2.37 6.97
N LYS A 98 14.08 -3.04 5.80
CA LYS A 98 14.05 -2.36 4.51
C LYS A 98 12.71 -1.65 4.29
N ALA A 99 11.59 -2.25 4.67
CA ALA A 99 10.27 -1.60 4.60
C ALA A 99 10.22 -0.33 5.46
N ILE A 100 10.81 -0.35 6.67
CA ILE A 100 10.93 0.82 7.54
C ILE A 100 11.73 1.94 6.86
N GLU A 101 12.85 1.62 6.19
CA GLU A 101 13.65 2.62 5.48
C GLU A 101 12.85 3.29 4.35
N ILE A 102 12.10 2.49 3.58
CA ILE A 102 11.24 2.98 2.49
C ILE A 102 10.12 3.88 3.05
N TYR A 103 9.39 3.43 4.07
CA TYR A 103 8.29 4.22 4.63
C TYR A 103 8.76 5.47 5.36
N ARG A 104 9.92 5.42 6.01
CA ARG A 104 10.57 6.61 6.58
C ARG A 104 10.91 7.62 5.49
N THR A 105 11.44 7.15 4.37
CA THR A 105 11.75 8.01 3.21
C THR A 105 10.49 8.65 2.66
N LEU A 106 9.42 7.87 2.44
CA LEU A 106 8.14 8.38 1.96
C LEU A 106 7.53 9.41 2.91
N TRP A 107 7.51 9.14 4.22
CA TRP A 107 6.95 10.05 5.20
C TRP A 107 7.78 11.34 5.35
N ASN A 108 9.10 11.27 5.20
CA ASN A 108 9.95 12.47 5.17
C ASN A 108 9.65 13.38 3.96
N PHE A 109 9.36 12.81 2.79
CA PHE A 109 8.99 13.58 1.60
C PHE A 109 7.54 14.09 1.65
N PHE A 110 6.64 13.33 2.28
CA PHE A 110 5.21 13.61 2.34
C PHE A 110 4.70 13.51 3.79
N PRO A 111 5.10 14.46 4.67
CA PRO A 111 4.78 14.39 6.10
C PRO A 111 3.28 14.46 6.41
N ASP A 112 2.50 15.05 5.50
CA ASP A 112 1.05 15.19 5.60
C ASP A 112 0.28 13.95 5.12
N ASN A 113 0.97 12.99 4.48
CA ASN A 113 0.34 11.75 4.02
C ASN A 113 0.28 10.74 5.18
N LEU A 114 -0.91 10.66 5.79
CA LEU A 114 -1.19 9.77 6.91
C LEU A 114 -0.89 8.29 6.60
N ASP A 115 -1.10 7.84 5.36
CA ASP A 115 -0.90 6.43 4.99
C ASP A 115 0.58 6.02 5.15
N TYR A 116 1.53 6.90 4.81
CA TYR A 116 2.97 6.60 4.93
C TYR A 116 3.44 6.56 6.38
N GLY A 117 2.96 7.47 7.23
CA GLY A 117 3.27 7.41 8.65
C GLY A 117 2.66 6.18 9.33
N LEU A 118 1.44 5.78 8.96
CA LEU A 118 0.80 4.56 9.48
C LEU A 118 1.54 3.30 9.03
N GLN A 119 1.97 3.23 7.77
CA GLN A 119 2.80 2.14 7.25
C GLN A 119 4.14 2.07 7.98
N LEU A 120 4.80 3.21 8.24
CA LEU A 120 6.03 3.25 9.03
C LEU A 120 5.83 2.72 10.44
N ALA A 121 4.80 3.19 11.16
CA ALA A 121 4.50 2.74 12.51
C ALA A 121 4.15 1.24 12.58
N SER A 122 3.42 0.74 11.58
CA SER A 122 3.10 -0.67 11.42
C SER A 122 4.36 -1.51 11.22
N ALA A 123 5.22 -1.13 10.27
CA ALA A 123 6.48 -1.84 10.01
C ALA A 123 7.43 -1.82 11.22
N GLN A 124 7.53 -0.68 11.92
CA GLN A 124 8.29 -0.57 13.17
C GLN A 124 7.76 -1.52 14.26
N THR A 125 6.44 -1.60 14.41
CA THR A 125 5.80 -2.52 15.37
C THR A 125 6.08 -3.97 15.01
N ALA A 126 5.93 -4.33 13.73
CA ALA A 126 6.24 -5.67 13.23
C ALA A 126 7.73 -6.03 13.45
N ALA A 127 8.65 -5.07 13.33
CA ALA A 127 10.08 -5.27 13.59
C ALA A 127 10.45 -5.34 15.10
N GLY A 128 9.51 -5.07 16.00
CA GLY A 128 9.79 -4.98 17.45
C GLY A 128 10.35 -3.62 17.89
N HIS A 129 10.39 -2.62 17.01
CA HIS A 129 10.83 -1.25 17.29
C HIS A 129 9.69 -0.42 17.92
N GLY A 130 9.15 -0.89 19.05
CA GLY A 130 7.95 -0.31 19.67
C GLY A 130 8.10 1.16 20.07
N ARG A 131 9.29 1.58 20.50
CA ARG A 131 9.57 2.99 20.84
C ARG A 131 9.50 3.90 19.62
N ASP A 132 10.04 3.45 18.49
CA ASP A 132 9.99 4.22 17.24
C ASP A 132 8.56 4.32 16.71
N ALA A 133 7.80 3.22 16.78
CA ALA A 133 6.38 3.22 16.42
C ALA A 133 5.57 4.23 17.26
N GLN A 134 5.82 4.29 18.57
CA GLN A 134 5.18 5.28 19.45
C GLN A 134 5.51 6.71 19.02
N ASN A 135 6.78 7.02 18.74
CA ASN A 135 7.20 8.35 18.29
C ASN A 135 6.52 8.73 16.95
N THR A 136 6.45 7.79 16.00
CA THR A 136 5.76 7.99 14.72
C THR A 136 4.26 8.29 14.94
N LEU A 137 3.58 7.50 15.78
CA LEU A 137 2.16 7.70 16.10
C LEU A 137 1.89 9.03 16.82
N GLU A 138 2.79 9.47 17.70
CA GLU A 138 2.70 10.78 18.36
C GLU A 138 2.82 11.94 17.36
N ALA A 139 3.69 11.81 16.35
CA ALA A 139 3.78 12.80 15.28
C ALA A 139 2.51 12.82 14.42
N LEU A 140 1.96 11.65 14.05
CA LEU A 140 0.71 11.56 13.30
C LEU A 140 -0.47 12.22 14.01
N ARG A 141 -0.57 12.07 15.34
CA ARG A 141 -1.65 12.70 16.14
C ARG A 141 -1.64 14.23 16.11
N LYS A 142 -0.50 14.84 15.75
CA LYS A 142 -0.36 16.30 15.64
C LYS A 142 -0.75 16.83 14.27
N LEU A 143 -0.96 15.95 13.28
CA LEU A 143 -1.41 16.36 11.96
C LEU A 143 -2.84 16.95 12.03
N PRO A 144 -3.15 17.96 11.20
CA PRO A 144 -4.50 18.47 11.10
C PRO A 144 -5.45 17.36 10.65
N ARG A 145 -6.73 17.47 11.05
CA ARG A 145 -7.74 16.53 10.58
C ARG A 145 -7.79 16.59 9.05
N PRO A 146 -7.86 15.43 8.35
CA PRO A 146 -8.10 15.41 6.92
C PRO A 146 -9.39 16.21 6.63
N LEU A 147 -9.32 17.15 5.67
CA LEU A 147 -10.45 17.96 5.23
C LEU A 147 -11.52 17.11 4.53
#